data_AF-A0AAD7HLY9-F1
#
_entry.id   AF-A0AAD7HLY9-F1
#
_cell.length_a   1.000
_cell.length_b   1.000
_cell.length_c   1.000
_cell.angle_alpha   90.00
_cell.angle_beta   90.00
_cell.angle_gamma   90.00
#
_symmetry.space_group_name_H-M   'P 1'
#
loop_
_entity.id
_entity.type
_entity.pdbx_description
1 polymer ?
#
loop_
_entity_poly.entity_id
_entity_poly.type
_entity_poly.pdbx_seq_one_letter_code
_entity_poly.pdbx_strand_id
1 'polypeptide(L)'
;MAESRLKILQLESDRPLWEKAKKKREEDEKAECAKAEERRRAVEVEESRRKMREFQEQERERKRAAAEAKEKERLRREAEEKARQEKEERERKAREQAERARQAREARDKREREARWKAATQAEEVRCAQRDEQLWGAGAWTPARALERLKLQLDDFDKIKFSEAQPLTFRAVPWPVLTDPLDIDIEQINWEAVETFFARAKVQMLADIEGYSSLVGKVHRAFHPDRWKARGVLVSVMDEELRTSLETAGNVVAQAMTPLWRKSKGYT
;
A
#
# COMPACT_ATOMS: atom_id res chain seq x y z
N MET A 1 -62.23 12.19 -130.44
CA MET A 1 -62.72 12.12 -129.03
C MET A 1 -63.16 10.70 -128.60
N ALA A 2 -62.59 9.62 -129.17
CA ALA A 2 -62.90 8.24 -128.79
C ALA A 2 -61.78 7.57 -127.95
N GLU A 3 -60.53 8.00 -128.10
CA GLU A 3 -59.37 7.40 -127.41
C GLU A 3 -59.24 7.81 -125.93
N SER A 4 -59.82 8.93 -125.51
CA SER A 4 -59.79 9.42 -124.12
C SER A 4 -60.73 8.62 -123.20
N ARG A 5 -61.85 8.09 -123.73
CA ARG A 5 -62.80 7.28 -122.95
C ARG A 5 -62.33 5.84 -122.74
N LEU A 6 -61.53 5.29 -123.65
CA LEU A 6 -60.97 3.94 -123.50
C LEU A 6 -59.91 3.90 -122.38
N LYS A 7 -59.16 4.99 -122.19
CA LYS A 7 -58.07 5.09 -121.21
C LYS A 7 -58.57 5.27 -119.77
N ILE A 8 -59.77 5.85 -119.59
CA ILE A 8 -60.42 5.99 -118.28
C ILE A 8 -60.99 4.64 -117.81
N LEU A 9 -61.58 3.84 -118.69
CA LEU A 9 -62.05 2.49 -118.36
C LEU A 9 -60.91 1.51 -118.03
N GLN A 10 -59.73 1.68 -118.64
CA GLN A 10 -58.53 0.93 -118.25
C GLN A 10 -58.05 1.28 -116.84
N LEU A 11 -58.06 2.57 -116.47
CA LEU A 11 -57.72 3.03 -115.12
C LEU A 11 -58.74 2.60 -114.05
N GLU A 12 -60.01 2.40 -114.43
CA GLU A 12 -61.05 1.85 -113.55
C GLU A 12 -60.95 0.32 -113.39
N SER A 13 -60.51 -0.41 -114.42
CA SER A 13 -60.25 -1.85 -114.33
C SER A 13 -59.03 -2.18 -113.44
N ASP A 14 -58.04 -1.28 -113.41
CA ASP A 14 -56.85 -1.43 -112.54
C ASP A 14 -57.08 -0.89 -111.12
N ARG A 15 -58.28 -0.35 -110.85
CA ARG A 15 -58.66 0.19 -109.55
C ARG A 15 -58.51 -0.76 -108.35
N PRO A 16 -59.09 -1.97 -108.42
CA PRO A 16 -58.98 -2.92 -107.33
C PRO A 16 -57.55 -3.48 -107.14
N LEU A 17 -56.68 -3.37 -108.14
CA LEU A 17 -55.28 -3.78 -108.05
C LEU A 17 -54.45 -2.78 -107.24
N TRP A 18 -54.65 -1.46 -107.42
CA TRP A 18 -53.95 -0.46 -106.61
C TRP A 18 -54.49 -0.35 -105.19
N GLU A 19 -55.79 -0.58 -104.95
CA GLU A 19 -56.32 -0.62 -103.59
C GLU A 19 -55.81 -1.85 -102.81
N LYS A 20 -55.70 -3.02 -103.46
CA LYS A 20 -55.06 -4.20 -102.85
C LYS A 20 -53.56 -3.99 -102.61
N ALA A 21 -52.85 -3.35 -103.53
CA ALA A 21 -51.43 -3.05 -103.35
C ALA A 21 -51.19 -1.99 -102.26
N LYS A 22 -52.06 -0.98 -102.16
CA LYS A 22 -52.02 0.04 -101.10
C LYS A 22 -52.30 -0.58 -99.74
N LYS A 23 -53.33 -1.43 -99.64
CA LYS A 23 -53.65 -2.13 -98.39
C LYS A 23 -52.53 -3.06 -97.95
N LYS A 24 -51.90 -3.76 -98.90
CA LYS A 24 -50.72 -4.58 -98.63
C LYS A 24 -49.54 -3.75 -98.12
N ARG A 25 -49.29 -2.57 -98.69
CA ARG A 25 -48.26 -1.64 -98.19
C ARG A 25 -48.58 -1.10 -96.79
N GLU A 26 -49.83 -0.77 -96.51
CA GLU A 26 -50.24 -0.33 -95.17
C GLU A 26 -50.14 -1.45 -94.13
N GLU A 27 -50.43 -2.69 -94.50
CA GLU A 27 -50.25 -3.87 -93.64
C GLU A 27 -48.76 -4.18 -93.42
N ASP A 28 -47.94 -4.08 -94.45
CA ASP A 28 -46.48 -4.24 -94.35
C ASP A 28 -45.83 -3.11 -93.53
N GLU A 29 -46.26 -1.85 -93.70
CA GLU A 29 -45.81 -0.70 -92.88
C GLU A 29 -46.25 -0.82 -91.43
N LYS A 30 -47.48 -1.27 -91.16
CA LYS A 30 -47.94 -1.55 -89.78
C LYS A 30 -47.18 -2.71 -89.15
N ALA A 31 -46.86 -3.75 -89.91
CA ALA A 31 -46.07 -4.88 -89.44
C ALA A 31 -44.60 -4.48 -89.19
N GLU A 32 -44.01 -3.64 -90.04
CA GLU A 32 -42.69 -3.03 -89.82
C GLU A 32 -42.68 -2.13 -88.59
N CYS A 33 -43.69 -1.27 -88.41
CA CYS A 33 -43.81 -0.38 -87.27
C CYS A 33 -43.99 -1.16 -85.96
N ALA A 34 -44.82 -2.22 -85.97
CA ALA A 34 -44.99 -3.12 -84.82
C ALA A 34 -43.69 -3.87 -84.49
N LYS A 35 -42.95 -4.36 -85.50
CA LYS A 35 -41.64 -4.98 -85.29
C LYS A 35 -40.59 -3.98 -84.79
N ALA A 36 -40.64 -2.74 -85.24
CA ALA A 36 -39.74 -1.67 -84.78
C ALA A 36 -40.05 -1.27 -83.32
N GLU A 37 -41.32 -1.23 -82.94
CA GLU A 37 -41.75 -0.97 -81.56
C GLU A 37 -41.39 -2.13 -80.62
N GLU A 38 -41.58 -3.38 -81.06
CA GLU A 38 -41.20 -4.57 -80.30
C GLU A 38 -39.67 -4.63 -80.09
N ARG A 39 -38.87 -4.24 -81.09
CA ARG A 39 -37.43 -4.07 -80.95
C ARG A 39 -37.06 -2.98 -79.94
N ARG A 40 -37.76 -1.84 -79.93
CA ARG A 40 -37.53 -0.77 -78.93
C ARG A 40 -37.84 -1.26 -77.51
N ARG A 41 -38.98 -1.94 -77.32
CA ARG A 41 -39.36 -2.53 -76.04
C ARG A 41 -38.39 -3.62 -75.59
N ALA A 42 -37.89 -4.44 -76.51
CA ALA A 42 -36.88 -5.45 -76.21
C ALA A 42 -35.56 -4.83 -75.74
N VAL A 43 -35.08 -3.79 -76.42
CA VAL A 43 -33.87 -3.04 -76.02
C VAL A 43 -34.06 -2.36 -74.67
N GLU A 44 -35.23 -1.76 -74.41
CA GLU A 44 -35.53 -1.09 -73.13
C GLU A 44 -35.63 -2.08 -71.95
N VAL A 45 -36.22 -3.25 -72.17
CA VAL A 45 -36.27 -4.34 -71.18
C VAL A 45 -34.87 -4.92 -70.93
N GLU A 46 -34.03 -5.02 -71.97
CA GLU A 46 -32.65 -5.48 -71.83
C GLU A 46 -31.78 -4.45 -71.08
N GLU A 47 -31.92 -3.16 -71.38
CA GLU A 47 -31.26 -2.08 -70.64
C GLU A 47 -31.73 -2.01 -69.19
N SER A 48 -33.03 -2.18 -68.92
CA SER A 48 -33.57 -2.23 -67.57
C SER A 48 -33.03 -3.45 -66.79
N ARG A 49 -32.94 -4.62 -67.43
CA ARG A 49 -32.31 -5.82 -66.86
C ARG A 49 -30.82 -5.65 -66.62
N ARG A 50 -30.12 -4.88 -67.46
CA ARG A 50 -28.71 -4.55 -67.28
C ARG A 50 -28.52 -3.62 -66.08
N LYS A 51 -29.28 -2.54 -66.01
CA LYS A 51 -29.27 -1.59 -64.87
C LYS A 51 -29.63 -2.26 -63.55
N MET A 52 -30.60 -3.18 -63.55
CA MET A 52 -30.97 -3.95 -62.35
C MET A 52 -29.84 -4.88 -61.91
N ARG A 53 -29.11 -5.51 -62.85
CA ARG A 53 -27.94 -6.34 -62.55
C ARG A 53 -26.79 -5.52 -61.99
N GLU A 54 -26.47 -4.38 -62.60
CA GLU A 54 -25.45 -3.43 -62.12
C GLU A 54 -25.80 -2.92 -60.71
N PHE A 55 -27.07 -2.58 -60.45
CA PHE A 55 -27.52 -2.17 -59.12
C PHE A 55 -27.40 -3.29 -58.08
N GLN A 56 -27.77 -4.53 -58.43
CA GLN A 56 -27.63 -5.68 -57.54
C GLN A 56 -26.17 -6.01 -57.24
N GLU A 57 -25.27 -5.86 -58.21
CA GLU A 57 -23.84 -6.07 -58.04
C GLU A 57 -23.24 -4.99 -57.13
N GLN A 58 -23.59 -3.73 -57.36
CA GLN A 58 -23.18 -2.60 -56.52
C GLN A 58 -23.71 -2.71 -55.08
N GLU A 59 -24.94 -3.21 -54.91
CA GLU A 59 -25.51 -3.47 -53.58
C GLU A 59 -24.83 -4.64 -52.87
N ARG A 60 -24.42 -5.69 -53.60
CA ARG A 60 -23.61 -6.79 -53.07
C ARG A 60 -22.22 -6.34 -52.66
N GLU A 61 -21.56 -5.50 -53.45
CA GLU A 61 -20.27 -4.90 -53.09
C GLU A 61 -20.38 -4.03 -51.85
N ARG A 62 -21.41 -3.19 -51.75
CA ARG A 62 -21.69 -2.40 -50.54
C ARG A 62 -21.94 -3.28 -49.33
N LYS A 63 -22.69 -4.37 -49.48
CA LYS A 63 -22.93 -5.34 -48.39
C LYS A 63 -21.65 -6.06 -47.97
N ARG A 64 -20.77 -6.44 -48.91
CA ARG A 64 -19.47 -7.06 -48.63
C ARG A 64 -18.53 -6.08 -47.92
N ALA A 65 -18.40 -4.85 -48.43
CA ALA A 65 -17.60 -3.80 -47.81
C ALA A 65 -18.10 -3.44 -46.40
N ALA A 66 -19.42 -3.39 -46.20
CA ALA A 66 -20.00 -3.16 -44.88
C ALA A 66 -19.77 -4.33 -43.91
N ALA A 67 -19.75 -5.58 -44.40
CA ALA A 67 -19.44 -6.75 -43.60
C ALA A 67 -17.95 -6.78 -43.19
N GLU A 68 -17.03 -6.52 -44.13
CA GLU A 68 -15.59 -6.42 -43.84
C GLU A 68 -15.29 -5.27 -42.86
N ALA A 69 -15.94 -4.11 -43.02
CA ALA A 69 -15.78 -2.99 -42.10
C ALA A 69 -16.23 -3.36 -40.67
N LYS A 70 -17.36 -4.05 -40.53
CA LYS A 70 -17.85 -4.54 -39.24
C LYS A 70 -16.94 -5.59 -38.62
N GLU A 71 -16.40 -6.51 -39.41
CA GLU A 71 -15.45 -7.51 -38.92
C GLU A 71 -14.15 -6.87 -38.45
N LYS A 72 -13.59 -5.95 -39.24
CA LYS A 72 -12.39 -5.19 -38.88
C LYS A 72 -12.59 -4.35 -37.63
N GLU A 73 -13.76 -3.75 -37.46
CA GLU A 73 -14.12 -3.03 -36.24
C GLU A 73 -14.23 -3.98 -35.03
N ARG A 74 -14.84 -5.15 -35.19
CA ARG A 74 -14.92 -6.17 -34.13
C ARG A 74 -13.53 -6.62 -33.70
N LEU A 75 -12.66 -6.96 -34.65
CA LEU A 75 -11.27 -7.34 -34.38
C LEU A 75 -10.48 -6.23 -33.67
N ARG A 76 -10.69 -4.96 -34.06
CA ARG A 76 -10.05 -3.82 -33.40
C ARG A 76 -10.53 -3.67 -31.95
N ARG A 77 -11.83 -3.81 -31.69
CA ARG A 77 -12.40 -3.74 -30.34
C ARG A 77 -11.89 -4.90 -29.45
N GLU A 78 -11.85 -6.12 -29.98
CA GLU A 78 -11.29 -7.29 -29.28
C GLU A 78 -9.80 -7.11 -28.94
N ALA A 79 -9.01 -6.57 -29.88
CA ALA A 79 -7.60 -6.29 -29.66
C ALA A 79 -7.38 -5.19 -28.61
N GLU A 80 -8.20 -4.13 -28.63
CA GLU A 80 -8.15 -3.03 -27.65
C GLU A 80 -8.56 -3.50 -26.26
N GLU A 81 -9.60 -4.33 -26.15
CA GLU A 81 -10.05 -4.91 -24.88
C GLU A 81 -8.99 -5.84 -24.30
N LYS A 82 -8.39 -6.71 -25.12
CA LYS A 82 -7.29 -7.58 -24.68
C LYS A 82 -6.07 -6.77 -24.22
N ALA A 83 -5.68 -5.72 -24.97
CA ALA A 83 -4.58 -4.84 -24.58
C ALA A 83 -4.87 -4.11 -23.25
N ARG A 84 -6.12 -3.70 -23.03
CA ARG A 84 -6.56 -3.11 -21.77
C ARG A 84 -6.48 -4.10 -20.61
N GLN A 85 -6.98 -5.33 -20.80
CA GLN A 85 -6.91 -6.38 -19.79
C GLN A 85 -5.47 -6.74 -19.43
N GLU A 86 -4.58 -6.88 -20.43
CA GLU A 86 -3.15 -7.14 -20.19
C GLU A 86 -2.48 -5.98 -19.43
N LYS A 87 -2.82 -4.73 -19.74
CA LYS A 87 -2.30 -3.56 -19.02
C LYS A 87 -2.78 -3.53 -17.58
N GLU A 88 -4.08 -3.76 -17.34
CA GLU A 88 -4.67 -3.81 -15.99
C GLU A 88 -4.07 -4.96 -15.17
N GLU A 89 -3.86 -6.13 -15.78
CA GLU A 89 -3.23 -7.27 -15.10
C GLU A 89 -1.76 -6.99 -14.76
N ARG A 90 -0.99 -6.40 -15.70
CA ARG A 90 0.40 -5.98 -15.45
C ARG A 90 0.48 -4.95 -14.34
N GLU A 91 -0.42 -3.97 -14.34
CA GLU A 91 -0.47 -2.95 -13.30
C GLU A 91 -0.85 -3.54 -11.94
N ARG A 92 -1.82 -4.45 -11.89
CA ARG A 92 -2.18 -5.18 -10.67
C ARG A 92 -0.99 -5.96 -10.12
N LYS A 93 -0.29 -6.73 -10.98
CA LYS A 93 0.91 -7.49 -10.58
C LYS A 93 2.03 -6.56 -10.11
N ALA A 94 2.24 -5.42 -10.79
CA ALA A 94 3.25 -4.45 -10.38
C ALA A 94 2.93 -3.81 -9.02
N ARG A 95 1.67 -3.46 -8.76
CA ARG A 95 1.23 -2.94 -7.45
C ARG A 95 1.42 -3.97 -6.34
N GLU A 96 1.01 -5.22 -6.58
CA GLU A 96 1.18 -6.30 -5.62
C GLU A 96 2.66 -6.58 -5.32
N GLN A 97 3.52 -6.59 -6.34
CA GLN A 97 4.97 -6.74 -6.15
C GLN A 97 5.58 -5.56 -5.38
N ALA A 98 5.15 -4.33 -5.67
CA ALA A 98 5.61 -3.14 -4.97
C ALA A 98 5.19 -3.15 -3.49
N GLU A 99 3.95 -3.57 -3.18
CA GLU A 99 3.46 -3.71 -1.82
C GLU A 99 4.21 -4.81 -1.05
N ARG A 100 4.39 -5.99 -1.67
CA ARG A 100 5.19 -7.07 -1.08
C ARG A 100 6.63 -6.65 -0.82
N ALA A 101 7.25 -5.92 -1.75
CA ALA A 101 8.60 -5.39 -1.57
C ALA A 101 8.67 -4.37 -0.43
N ARG A 102 7.66 -3.51 -0.29
CA ARG A 102 7.55 -2.55 0.82
C ARG A 102 7.41 -3.28 2.16
N GLN A 103 6.49 -4.24 2.27
CA GLN A 103 6.30 -5.03 3.49
C GLN A 103 7.56 -5.82 3.84
N ALA A 104 8.23 -6.42 2.85
CA ALA A 104 9.48 -7.14 3.08
C ALA A 104 10.60 -6.21 3.58
N ARG A 105 10.67 -4.98 3.06
CA ARG A 105 11.63 -3.96 3.53
C ARG A 105 11.31 -3.53 4.96
N GLU A 106 10.06 -3.19 5.26
CA GLU A 106 9.63 -2.81 6.61
C GLU A 106 9.88 -3.94 7.63
N ALA A 107 9.61 -5.19 7.25
CA ALA A 107 9.88 -6.36 8.09
C ALA A 107 11.39 -6.57 8.30
N ARG A 108 12.21 -6.36 7.27
CA ARG A 108 13.67 -6.44 7.38
C ARG A 108 14.22 -5.35 8.30
N ASP A 109 13.80 -4.10 8.09
CA ASP A 109 14.23 -2.95 8.88
C ASP A 109 13.82 -3.13 10.36
N LYS A 110 12.61 -3.64 10.61
CA LYS A 110 12.15 -3.99 11.96
C LYS A 110 13.03 -5.06 12.61
N ARG A 111 13.32 -6.16 11.90
CA ARG A 111 14.19 -7.24 12.41
C ARG A 111 15.60 -6.76 12.69
N GLU A 112 16.15 -5.92 11.82
CA GLU A 112 17.49 -5.36 12.00
C GLU A 112 17.54 -4.40 13.20
N ARG A 113 16.53 -3.55 13.37
CA ARG A 113 16.38 -2.69 14.55
C ARG A 113 16.29 -3.51 15.83
N GLU A 114 15.44 -4.53 15.87
CA GLU A 114 15.30 -5.43 17.03
C GLU A 114 16.62 -6.18 17.33
N ALA A 115 17.33 -6.66 16.31
CA ALA A 115 18.61 -7.34 16.48
C ALA A 115 19.69 -6.39 17.05
N ARG A 116 19.76 -5.16 16.54
CA ARG A 116 20.68 -4.13 17.07
C ARG A 116 20.35 -3.77 18.51
N TRP A 117 19.07 -3.59 18.84
CA TRP A 117 18.63 -3.35 20.21
C TRP A 117 19.00 -4.51 21.13
N LYS A 118 18.71 -5.76 20.74
CA LYS A 118 19.09 -6.94 21.55
C LYS A 118 20.58 -7.01 21.82
N ALA A 119 21.40 -6.77 20.81
CA ALA A 119 22.85 -6.73 20.96
C ALA A 119 23.30 -5.61 21.92
N ALA A 120 22.70 -4.42 21.81
CA ALA A 120 22.97 -3.30 22.72
C ALA A 120 22.53 -3.60 24.16
N THR A 121 21.36 -4.21 24.36
CA THR A 121 20.87 -4.67 25.67
C THR A 121 21.83 -5.65 26.29
N GLN A 122 22.24 -6.68 25.54
CA GLN A 122 23.20 -7.68 26.04
C GLN A 122 24.55 -7.04 26.38
N ALA A 123 25.05 -6.12 25.55
CA ALA A 123 26.29 -5.40 25.83
C ALA A 123 26.21 -4.58 27.12
N GLU A 124 25.09 -3.90 27.35
CA GLU A 124 24.86 -3.13 28.58
C GLU A 124 24.69 -4.03 29.81
N GLU A 125 24.00 -5.17 29.69
CA GLU A 125 23.90 -6.17 30.75
C GLU A 125 25.28 -6.71 31.14
N VAL A 126 26.10 -7.05 30.14
CA VAL A 126 27.49 -7.51 30.36
C VAL A 126 28.32 -6.40 31.01
N ARG A 127 28.20 -5.16 30.55
CA ARG A 127 28.91 -4.01 31.14
C ARG A 127 28.55 -3.83 32.61
N CYS A 128 27.26 -3.87 32.94
CA CYS A 128 26.78 -3.79 34.33
C CYS A 128 27.24 -4.98 35.16
N ALA A 129 27.16 -6.21 34.63
CA ALA A 129 27.62 -7.40 35.32
C ALA A 129 29.12 -7.35 35.61
N GLN A 130 29.94 -6.93 34.64
CA GLN A 130 31.38 -6.79 34.81
C GLN A 130 31.75 -5.72 35.84
N ARG A 131 31.08 -4.57 35.81
CA ARG A 131 31.23 -3.53 36.85
C ARG A 131 30.93 -4.11 38.23
N ASP A 132 29.81 -4.82 38.34
CA ASP A 132 29.33 -5.33 39.61
C ASP A 132 30.25 -6.42 40.16
N GLU A 133 30.72 -7.33 39.31
CA GLU A 133 31.72 -8.37 39.64
C GLU A 133 33.05 -7.76 40.09
N GLN A 134 33.57 -6.76 39.36
CA GLN A 134 34.86 -6.14 39.65
C GLN A 134 34.87 -5.39 40.99
N LEU A 135 33.78 -4.68 41.30
CA LEU A 135 33.70 -3.85 42.51
C LEU A 135 33.18 -4.62 43.72
N TRP A 136 32.32 -5.62 43.49
CA TRP A 136 31.55 -6.27 44.55
C TRP A 136 31.62 -7.80 44.57
N GLY A 137 32.18 -8.46 43.56
CA GLY A 137 32.29 -9.93 43.49
C GLY A 137 33.25 -10.55 44.52
N ALA A 138 34.10 -9.75 45.17
CA ALA A 138 34.98 -10.21 46.24
C ALA A 138 34.54 -9.68 47.61
N GLY A 139 34.55 -10.55 48.63
CA GLY A 139 34.30 -10.21 50.03
C GLY A 139 32.82 -10.15 50.41
N ALA A 140 32.54 -9.95 51.70
CA ALA A 140 31.16 -9.92 52.20
C ALA A 140 30.38 -8.71 51.66
N TRP A 141 29.13 -8.93 51.26
CA TRP A 141 28.19 -7.87 50.96
C TRP A 141 27.68 -7.25 52.27
N THR A 142 27.88 -5.94 52.44
CA THR A 142 27.52 -5.22 53.67
C THR A 142 26.68 -3.98 53.35
N PRO A 143 25.93 -3.42 54.32
CA PRO A 143 25.17 -2.20 54.07
C PRO A 143 26.04 -1.01 53.62
N ALA A 144 27.33 -0.98 54.01
CA ALA A 144 28.25 0.07 53.60
C ALA A 144 28.56 -0.02 52.09
N ARG A 145 28.78 -1.24 51.59
CA ARG A 145 28.99 -1.51 50.17
C ARG A 145 27.73 -1.23 49.36
N ALA A 146 26.56 -1.56 49.88
CA ALA A 146 25.28 -1.22 49.25
C ALA A 146 25.11 0.31 49.10
N LEU A 147 25.48 1.07 50.12
CA LEU A 147 25.45 2.54 50.09
C LEU A 147 26.46 3.12 49.07
N GLU A 148 27.68 2.60 49.02
CA GLU A 148 28.70 2.99 48.03
C GLU A 148 28.24 2.70 46.61
N ARG A 149 27.70 1.50 46.36
CA ARG A 149 27.12 1.12 45.09
C ARG A 149 26.02 2.08 44.65
N LEU A 150 25.07 2.38 45.54
CA LEU A 150 23.97 3.28 45.23
C LEU A 150 24.50 4.65 44.80
N LYS A 151 25.46 5.22 45.54
CA LYS A 151 26.05 6.52 45.21
C LYS A 151 26.69 6.52 43.82
N LEU A 152 27.52 5.51 43.52
CA LEU A 152 28.17 5.34 42.23
C LEU A 152 27.15 5.21 41.08
N GLN A 153 26.16 4.34 41.25
CA GLN A 153 25.16 4.10 40.21
C GLN A 153 24.22 5.29 40.00
N LEU A 154 23.90 6.08 41.03
CA LEU A 154 23.13 7.31 40.86
C LEU A 154 23.86 8.32 39.98
N ASP A 155 25.18 8.43 40.14
CA ASP A 155 25.99 9.33 39.30
C ASP A 155 26.03 8.86 37.85
N ASP A 156 26.21 7.56 37.61
CA ASP A 156 26.18 6.98 36.27
C ASP A 156 24.79 7.14 35.63
N PHE A 157 23.74 6.78 36.36
CA PHE A 157 22.36 6.84 35.90
C PHE A 157 21.93 8.25 35.51
N ASP A 158 22.38 9.28 36.23
CA ASP A 158 22.09 10.67 35.87
C ASP A 158 22.86 11.15 34.63
N LYS A 159 24.02 10.56 34.32
CA LYS A 159 24.85 10.91 33.15
C LYS A 159 24.45 10.17 31.87
N ILE A 160 23.94 8.95 31.98
CA ILE A 160 23.61 8.10 30.82
C ILE A 160 22.47 8.72 30.00
N LYS A 161 22.62 8.70 28.67
CA LYS A 161 21.56 9.07 27.72
C LYS A 161 20.95 7.80 27.13
N PHE A 162 19.89 7.31 27.76
CA PHE A 162 19.21 6.09 27.33
C PHE A 162 18.66 6.22 25.91
N SER A 163 18.92 5.21 25.09
CA SER A 163 18.50 5.13 23.68
C SER A 163 18.48 3.67 23.23
N GLU A 164 18.04 3.37 22.01
CA GLU A 164 18.10 1.99 21.51
C GLU A 164 19.54 1.43 21.40
N ALA A 165 20.54 2.29 21.26
CA ALA A 165 21.95 1.91 21.24
C ALA A 165 22.56 1.80 22.64
N GLN A 166 21.91 2.36 23.66
CA GLN A 166 22.29 2.25 25.06
C GLN A 166 21.01 2.10 25.89
N PRO A 167 20.36 0.92 25.81
CA PRO A 167 19.06 0.71 26.42
C PRO A 167 19.17 0.61 27.93
N LEU A 168 18.09 0.99 28.64
CA LEU A 168 18.01 0.74 30.07
C LEU A 168 17.95 -0.77 30.32
N THR A 169 18.81 -1.26 31.21
CA THR A 169 18.75 -2.63 31.73
C THR A 169 18.43 -2.60 33.22
N PHE A 170 17.90 -3.70 33.76
CA PHE A 170 17.57 -3.80 35.18
C PHE A 170 18.76 -3.45 36.10
N ARG A 171 19.97 -3.93 35.77
CA ARG A 171 21.20 -3.69 36.55
C ARG A 171 21.78 -2.28 36.40
N ALA A 172 21.31 -1.50 35.41
CA ALA A 172 21.72 -0.10 35.25
C ALA A 172 20.95 0.84 36.18
N VAL A 173 19.79 0.43 36.71
CA VAL A 173 18.99 1.24 37.62
C VAL A 173 19.60 1.21 39.04
N PRO A 174 19.76 2.37 39.70
CA PRO A 174 20.36 2.48 41.03
C PRO A 174 19.37 2.06 42.15
N TRP A 175 19.00 0.78 42.21
CA TRP A 175 18.05 0.26 43.20
C TRP A 175 18.56 0.44 44.64
N PRO A 176 17.84 1.17 45.52
CA PRO A 176 18.26 1.39 46.90
C PRO A 176 17.81 0.23 47.80
N VAL A 177 18.42 -0.94 47.63
CA VAL A 177 18.16 -2.15 48.44
C VAL A 177 19.45 -2.74 49.00
N LEU A 178 19.34 -3.61 50.01
CA LEU A 178 20.48 -4.27 50.64
C LEU A 178 20.86 -5.61 50.00
N THR A 179 20.13 -6.08 48.98
CA THR A 179 20.47 -7.33 48.29
C THR A 179 21.77 -7.19 47.51
N ASP A 180 22.52 -8.29 47.41
CA ASP A 180 23.75 -8.35 46.61
C ASP A 180 23.43 -8.05 45.14
N PRO A 181 24.18 -7.15 44.46
CA PRO A 181 23.98 -6.87 43.04
C PRO A 181 24.09 -8.06 42.10
N LEU A 182 24.78 -9.13 42.52
CA LEU A 182 24.91 -10.34 41.72
C LEU A 182 23.63 -11.21 41.78
N ASP A 183 22.89 -11.13 42.90
CA ASP A 183 21.71 -11.96 43.20
C ASP A 183 20.38 -11.19 43.15
N ILE A 184 20.42 -9.87 42.99
CA ILE A 184 19.21 -9.03 43.00
C ILE A 184 18.33 -9.31 41.78
N ASP A 185 17.03 -9.46 42.04
CA ASP A 185 15.98 -9.55 41.03
C ASP A 185 14.97 -8.40 41.18
N ILE A 186 14.04 -8.30 40.23
CA ILE A 186 13.06 -7.21 40.22
C ILE A 186 11.96 -7.37 41.28
N GLU A 187 11.64 -8.60 41.68
CA GLU A 187 10.60 -8.91 42.67
C GLU A 187 11.01 -8.47 44.08
N GLN A 188 12.31 -8.45 44.33
CA GLN A 188 12.91 -7.92 45.54
C GLN A 188 12.85 -6.39 45.65
N ILE A 189 12.46 -5.67 44.59
CA ILE A 189 12.26 -4.22 44.62
C ILE A 189 10.86 -3.92 45.19
N ASN A 190 10.76 -4.00 46.51
CA ASN A 190 9.54 -3.70 47.25
C ASN A 190 9.76 -2.57 48.26
N TRP A 191 8.67 -2.10 48.85
CA TRP A 191 8.67 -0.97 49.79
C TRP A 191 9.57 -1.22 51.00
N GLU A 192 9.45 -2.39 51.62
CA GLU A 192 10.20 -2.76 52.84
C GLU A 192 11.71 -2.81 52.59
N ALA A 193 12.13 -3.32 51.43
CA ALA A 193 13.54 -3.36 51.04
C ALA A 193 14.15 -1.94 50.95
N VAL A 194 13.40 -0.99 50.39
CA VAL A 194 13.82 0.42 50.28
C VAL A 194 13.90 1.08 51.65
N GLU A 195 12.87 0.93 52.49
CA GLU A 195 12.89 1.50 53.84
C GLU A 195 14.02 0.92 54.70
N THR A 196 14.23 -0.41 54.61
CA THR A 196 15.29 -1.11 55.33
C THR A 196 16.66 -0.60 54.89
N PHE A 197 16.86 -0.40 53.59
CA PHE A 197 18.09 0.22 53.06
C PHE A 197 18.33 1.60 53.67
N PHE A 198 17.33 2.49 53.64
CA PHE A 198 17.50 3.85 54.15
C PHE A 198 17.63 3.92 55.67
N ALA A 199 16.99 3.02 56.41
CA ALA A 199 17.20 2.88 57.85
C ALA A 199 18.66 2.53 58.17
N ARG A 200 19.26 1.60 57.42
CA ARG A 200 20.69 1.24 57.57
C ARG A 200 21.62 2.36 57.11
N ALA A 201 21.33 2.99 55.97
CA ALA A 201 22.10 4.12 55.45
C ALA A 201 22.12 5.28 56.44
N LYS A 202 20.99 5.57 57.10
CA LYS A 202 20.92 6.60 58.15
C LYS A 202 21.85 6.31 59.32
N VAL A 203 21.90 5.06 59.79
CA VAL A 203 22.80 4.63 60.87
C VAL A 203 24.27 4.79 60.45
N GLN A 204 24.61 4.42 59.22
CA GLN A 204 25.97 4.55 58.71
C GLN A 204 26.40 6.00 58.48
N MET A 205 25.46 6.87 58.16
CA MET A 205 25.69 8.30 57.92
C MET A 205 25.33 9.17 59.14
N LEU A 206 25.31 8.63 60.36
CA LEU A 206 24.96 9.41 61.56
C LEU A 206 25.89 10.61 61.79
N ALA A 207 27.15 10.49 61.39
CA ALA A 207 28.12 11.60 61.45
C ALA A 207 27.93 12.64 60.32
N ASP A 208 27.13 12.33 59.29
CA ASP A 208 26.91 13.16 58.09
C ASP A 208 25.41 13.24 57.76
N ILE A 209 24.67 13.91 58.63
CA ILE A 209 23.20 14.07 58.51
C ILE A 209 22.83 14.87 57.25
N GLU A 210 23.64 15.86 56.89
CA GLU A 210 23.44 16.65 55.67
C GLU A 210 23.63 15.80 54.43
N GLY A 211 24.68 14.98 54.37
CA GLY A 211 24.91 14.04 53.29
C GLY A 211 23.81 12.99 53.16
N TYR A 212 23.26 12.49 54.27
CA TYR A 212 22.10 11.59 54.24
C TYR A 212 20.88 12.28 53.60
N SER A 213 20.59 13.51 54.02
CA SER A 213 19.46 14.30 53.48
C SER A 213 19.65 14.62 51.99
N SER A 214 20.88 14.90 51.57
CA SER A 214 21.25 15.10 50.16
C SER A 214 21.05 13.82 49.34
N LEU A 215 21.48 12.67 49.85
CA LEU A 215 21.29 11.36 49.21
C LEU A 215 19.81 11.03 49.03
N VAL A 216 18.99 11.17 50.08
CA VAL A 216 17.53 10.96 50.02
C VAL A 216 16.91 11.86 48.96
N GLY A 217 17.28 13.14 48.93
CA GLY A 217 16.81 14.08 47.91
C GLY A 217 17.24 13.69 46.49
N LYS A 218 18.46 13.18 46.32
CA LYS A 218 18.97 12.73 45.01
C LYS A 218 18.22 11.50 44.52
N VAL A 219 18.02 10.49 45.38
CA VAL A 219 17.28 9.26 45.04
C VAL A 219 15.82 9.57 44.75
N HIS A 220 15.16 10.36 45.59
CA HIS A 220 13.77 10.79 45.34
C HIS A 220 13.61 11.47 43.98
N ARG A 221 14.54 12.37 43.60
CA ARG A 221 14.54 12.97 42.26
C ARG A 221 14.85 11.96 41.16
N ALA A 222 15.79 11.04 41.38
CA ALA A 222 16.22 10.06 40.37
C ALA A 222 15.09 9.10 40.00
N PHE A 223 14.25 8.72 40.95
CA PHE A 223 13.10 7.82 40.76
C PHE A 223 11.77 8.53 40.52
N HIS A 224 11.76 9.86 40.41
CA HIS A 224 10.51 10.60 40.16
C HIS A 224 9.90 10.19 38.79
N PRO A 225 8.61 9.79 38.73
CA PRO A 225 7.99 9.32 37.48
C PRO A 225 8.11 10.34 36.34
N ASP A 226 7.87 11.62 36.61
CA ASP A 226 8.00 12.67 35.59
C ASP A 226 9.43 12.83 35.08
N ARG A 227 10.45 12.55 35.91
CA ARG A 227 11.84 12.62 35.45
C ARG A 227 12.18 11.46 34.53
N TRP A 228 11.68 10.26 34.82
CA TRP A 228 11.85 9.09 33.94
C TRP A 228 11.15 9.32 32.59
N LYS A 229 9.95 9.89 32.61
CA LYS A 229 9.20 10.29 31.40
C LYS A 229 9.96 11.35 30.60
N ALA A 230 10.38 12.44 31.24
CA ALA A 230 11.09 13.53 30.58
C ALA A 230 12.44 13.10 29.98
N ARG A 231 13.11 12.13 30.59
CA ARG A 231 14.37 11.55 30.08
C ARG A 231 14.16 10.41 29.09
N GLY A 232 12.92 9.99 28.83
CA GLY A 232 12.62 8.87 27.94
C GLY A 232 13.27 7.55 28.36
N VAL A 233 13.52 7.36 29.66
CA VAL A 233 14.31 6.22 30.18
C VAL A 233 13.71 4.88 29.72
N LEU A 234 12.40 4.72 29.92
CA LEU A 234 11.67 3.50 29.57
C LEU A 234 11.43 3.33 28.07
N VAL A 235 11.53 4.40 27.27
CA VAL A 235 11.38 4.34 25.80
C VAL A 235 12.49 3.52 25.16
N SER A 236 13.66 3.46 25.81
CA SER A 236 14.81 2.68 25.35
C SER A 236 14.64 1.16 25.52
N VAL A 237 13.66 0.71 26.29
CA VAL A 237 13.39 -0.72 26.55
C VAL A 237 12.33 -1.19 25.55
N MET A 238 12.69 -2.03 24.57
CA MET A 238 11.73 -2.53 23.57
C MET A 238 10.87 -3.70 24.07
N ASP A 239 11.36 -4.45 25.07
CA ASP A 239 10.60 -5.50 25.74
C ASP A 239 9.50 -4.88 26.63
N GLU A 240 8.24 -5.13 26.29
CA GLU A 240 7.10 -4.54 26.98
C GLU A 240 6.92 -5.07 28.41
N GLU A 241 7.22 -6.35 28.63
CA GLU A 241 7.09 -7.00 29.94
C GLU A 241 8.14 -6.45 30.89
N LEU A 242 9.40 -6.40 30.43
CA LEU A 242 10.49 -5.79 31.20
C LEU A 242 10.22 -4.30 31.46
N ARG A 243 9.74 -3.54 30.46
CA ARG A 243 9.42 -2.11 30.61
C ARG A 243 8.38 -1.89 31.69
N THR A 244 7.29 -2.65 31.66
CA THR A 244 6.20 -2.57 32.64
C THR A 244 6.69 -2.91 34.05
N SER A 245 7.55 -3.94 34.15
CA SER A 245 8.11 -4.38 35.42
C SER A 245 9.07 -3.33 36.01
N LEU A 246 9.92 -2.71 35.18
CA LEU A 246 10.82 -1.62 35.57
C LEU A 246 10.05 -0.37 36.01
N GLU A 247 8.97 -0.02 35.31
CA GLU A 247 8.12 1.11 35.68
C GLU A 247 7.44 0.88 37.03
N THR A 248 6.90 -0.33 37.24
CA THR A 248 6.27 -0.72 38.51
C THR A 248 7.26 -0.64 39.67
N ALA A 249 8.44 -1.27 39.52
CA ALA A 249 9.50 -1.23 40.53
C ALA A 249 9.99 0.20 40.80
N GLY A 250 10.17 1.01 39.75
CA GLY A 250 10.54 2.42 39.87
C GLY A 250 9.50 3.23 40.64
N ASN A 251 8.21 2.99 40.40
CA ASN A 251 7.11 3.63 41.13
C ASN A 251 7.08 3.22 42.60
N VAL A 252 7.34 1.95 42.92
CA VAL A 252 7.45 1.49 44.31
C VAL A 252 8.55 2.25 45.04
N VAL A 253 9.74 2.37 44.44
CA VAL A 253 10.85 3.15 45.01
C VAL A 253 10.43 4.62 45.17
N ALA A 254 9.81 5.24 44.16
CA ALA A 254 9.38 6.63 44.23
C ALA A 254 8.40 6.89 45.39
N GLN A 255 7.43 5.99 45.57
CA GLN A 255 6.44 6.09 46.64
C GLN A 255 7.08 5.88 48.01
N ALA A 256 7.95 4.87 48.18
CA ALA A 256 8.68 4.62 49.43
C ALA A 256 9.63 5.78 49.80
N MET A 257 10.21 6.44 48.79
CA MET A 257 11.09 7.59 48.98
C MET A 257 10.37 8.86 49.42
N THR A 258 9.09 9.02 49.07
CA THR A 258 8.32 10.24 49.34
C THR A 258 8.25 10.59 50.84
N PRO A 259 7.83 9.70 51.76
CA PRO A 259 7.81 10.01 53.18
C PRO A 259 9.21 10.26 53.77
N LEU A 260 10.22 9.50 53.32
CA LEU A 260 11.61 9.68 53.73
C LEU A 260 12.14 11.07 53.34
N TRP A 261 11.84 11.50 52.12
CA TRP A 261 12.20 12.81 51.61
C TRP A 261 11.48 13.94 52.35
N ARG A 262 10.16 13.82 52.58
CA ARG A 262 9.39 14.80 53.37
C ARG A 262 9.99 15.00 54.76
N LYS A 263 10.28 13.90 55.45
CA LYS A 263 10.94 13.91 56.77
C LYS A 263 12.33 14.55 56.73
N SER A 264 13.13 14.29 55.69
CA SER A 264 14.44 14.91 55.51
C SER A 264 14.38 16.43 55.28
N LYS A 265 13.23 16.95 54.83
CA LYS A 265 12.97 18.38 54.62
C LYS A 265 12.28 19.06 55.80
N GLY A 266 12.00 18.33 56.88
CA GLY A 266 11.29 18.86 58.04
C GLY A 266 9.77 19.02 57.83
N TYR A 267 9.21 18.43 56.77
CA TYR A 267 7.76 18.32 56.63
C TYR A 267 7.26 17.20 57.57
N THR A 268 6.40 17.56 58.52
CA THR A 268 5.63 16.64 59.37
C THR A 268 4.37 16.17 58.67
#